data_AF-A0A969KZ21-F1
#
_entry.id   AF-A0A969KZ21-F1
#
_cell.length_a   1.000
_cell.length_b   1.000
_cell.length_c   1.000
_cell.angle_alpha   90.00
_cell.angle_beta   90.00
_cell.angle_gamma   90.00
#
_symmetry.space_group_name_H-M   'P 1'
#
loop_
_entity.id
_entity.type
_entity.pdbx_description
1 polymer ?
#
loop_
_entity_poly.entity_id
_entity_poly.type
_entity_poly.pdbx_seq_one_letter_code
_entity_poly.pdbx_strand_id
1 'polypeptide(L)'
;MDKEIVMYVRANYCPLVALARDLLNRYTIPYREINISDNPAMADRVKEWTGFLSVPTLIIANPGEDLPYTEVLPRPTDRPLRGYNRGPMITEPNNKDLEDWLHQHGFLDKPYKR
;
A
#
# COMPACT_ATOMS: atom_id res chain seq x y z
N MET A 1 13.96 -12.16 1.00
CA MET A 1 13.66 -10.89 0.32
C MET A 1 14.04 -9.77 1.27
N ASP A 2 14.74 -8.74 0.79
CA ASP A 2 15.28 -7.64 1.63
C ASP A 2 14.47 -6.36 1.44
N LYS A 3 13.14 -6.49 1.46
CA LYS A 3 12.18 -5.40 1.24
C LYS A 3 11.07 -5.52 2.25
N GLU A 4 10.54 -4.37 2.64
CA GLU A 4 9.47 -4.27 3.62
C GLU A 4 8.21 -3.69 2.97
N ILE A 5 7.06 -4.13 3.46
CA ILE A 5 5.78 -3.49 3.16
C ILE A 5 5.52 -2.44 4.24
N VAL A 6 5.31 -1.21 3.80
CA VAL A 6 4.85 -0.12 4.68
C VAL A 6 3.45 0.28 4.26
N MET A 7 2.51 0.24 5.20
CA MET A 7 1.13 0.63 4.98
C MET A 7 0.81 1.92 5.73
N TYR A 8 0.46 2.95 4.99
CA TYR A 8 -0.06 4.20 5.52
C TYR A 8 -1.54 4.02 5.89
N VAL A 9 -1.86 4.30 7.16
CA VAL A 9 -3.19 4.11 7.76
C VAL A 9 -3.67 5.39 8.44
N ARG A 10 -4.90 5.38 8.95
CA ARG A 10 -5.48 6.45 9.78
C ARG A 10 -5.99 5.87 11.10
N ALA A 11 -6.12 6.73 12.12
CA ALA A 11 -6.60 6.33 13.44
C ALA A 11 -8.04 5.78 13.42
N ASN A 12 -8.93 6.44 12.67
CA ASN A 12 -10.33 6.02 12.56
C ASN A 12 -10.46 4.74 11.72
N TYR A 13 -11.43 3.90 12.08
CA TYR A 13 -11.71 2.67 11.35
C TYR A 13 -11.84 2.92 9.83
N CYS A 14 -11.16 2.08 9.06
CA CYS A 14 -11.24 2.06 7.60
C CYS A 14 -11.42 0.61 7.15
N PRO A 15 -12.53 0.26 6.48
CA PRO A 15 -12.77 -1.11 6.04
C PRO A 15 -11.69 -1.59 5.06
N LEU A 16 -11.11 -0.69 4.25
CA LEU A 16 -10.04 -1.05 3.32
C LEU A 16 -8.70 -1.32 4.02
N VAL A 17 -8.40 -0.59 5.11
CA VAL A 17 -7.24 -0.90 5.95
C VAL A 17 -7.43 -2.24 6.64
N ALA A 18 -8.63 -2.50 7.18
CA ALA A 18 -8.95 -3.78 7.80
C ALA A 18 -8.81 -4.95 6.80
N LEU A 19 -9.27 -4.77 5.55
CA LEU A 19 -9.08 -5.75 4.48
C LEU A 19 -7.60 -6.02 4.19
N ALA A 20 -6.80 -4.96 4.02
CA ALA A 20 -5.36 -5.12 3.76
C ALA A 20 -4.64 -5.83 4.91
N ARG A 21 -4.97 -5.49 6.18
CA ARG A 21 -4.45 -6.19 7.37
C ARG A 21 -4.81 -7.67 7.36
N ASP A 22 -6.09 -7.99 7.15
CA ASP A 22 -6.56 -9.37 7.13
C ASP A 22 -5.82 -10.21 6.08
N LEU A 23 -5.66 -9.67 4.87
CA LEU A 23 -4.94 -10.34 3.80
C LEU A 23 -3.46 -10.55 4.13
N LEU A 24 -2.75 -9.50 4.56
CA LEU A 24 -1.33 -9.60 4.92
C LEU A 24 -1.12 -10.59 6.08
N ASN A 25 -1.99 -10.56 7.09
CA ASN A 25 -1.95 -11.50 8.21
C ASN A 25 -2.24 -12.94 7.77
N ARG A 26 -3.22 -13.16 6.89
CA ARG A 26 -3.57 -14.49 6.37
C ARG A 26 -2.40 -15.17 5.68
N TYR A 27 -1.59 -14.41 4.95
CA TYR A 27 -0.40 -14.91 4.27
C TYR A 27 0.87 -14.82 5.14
N THR A 28 0.77 -14.41 6.40
CA THR A 28 1.92 -14.23 7.32
C THR A 28 2.99 -13.31 6.73
N ILE A 29 2.57 -12.29 5.97
CA ILE A 29 3.47 -11.32 5.37
C ILE A 29 3.76 -10.22 6.41
N PRO A 30 5.03 -9.98 6.76
CA PRO A 30 5.37 -8.90 7.68
C PRO A 30 5.16 -7.53 7.01
N TYR A 31 4.60 -6.58 7.77
CA TYR A 31 4.43 -5.19 7.34
C TYR A 31 4.52 -4.24 8.53
N ARG A 32 4.82 -2.97 8.24
CA ARG A 32 4.82 -1.88 9.21
C ARG A 32 3.71 -0.89 8.88
N GLU A 33 3.07 -0.36 9.92
CA GLU A 33 2.06 0.68 9.75
C GLU A 33 2.60 2.07 10.10
N ILE A 34 2.16 3.07 9.34
CA ILE A 34 2.38 4.48 9.64
C ILE A 34 1.02 5.17 9.74
N ASN A 35 0.67 5.65 10.94
CA ASN A 35 -0.56 6.39 11.15
C ASN A 35 -0.37 7.86 10.73
N ILE A 36 -1.11 8.29 9.71
CA ILE A 36 -1.05 9.67 9.21
C ILE A 36 -1.91 10.65 10.01
N SER A 37 -2.84 10.16 10.85
CA SER A 37 -3.73 11.01 11.65
C SER A 37 -2.96 11.86 12.66
N ASP A 38 -1.86 11.33 13.18
CA ASP A 38 -1.08 11.96 14.26
C ASP A 38 0.27 12.49 13.74
N ASN A 39 0.53 12.38 12.44
CA ASN A 39 1.80 12.77 11.81
C ASN A 39 1.54 13.59 10.53
N PRO A 40 1.52 14.93 10.63
CA PRO A 40 1.25 15.82 9.50
C PRO A 40 2.19 15.61 8.32
N ALA A 41 3.48 15.32 8.56
CA ALA A 41 4.44 15.09 7.49
C ALA A 41 4.11 13.83 6.66
N MET A 42 3.58 12.79 7.31
CA MET A 42 3.12 11.57 6.62
C MET A 42 1.81 11.79 5.89
N ALA A 43 0.91 12.61 6.45
CA ALA A 43 -0.33 13.01 5.78
C ALA A 43 -0.03 13.81 4.50
N ASP A 44 0.86 14.79 4.57
CA ASP A 44 1.27 15.60 3.41
C ASP A 44 1.91 14.72 2.33
N ARG A 45 2.78 13.78 2.72
CA ARG A 45 3.37 12.80 1.80
C ARG A 45 2.32 11.95 1.07
N VAL A 46 1.35 11.39 1.80
CA VAL A 46 0.26 10.61 1.17
C VAL A 46 -0.56 11.50 0.23
N LYS A 47 -0.77 12.76 0.59
CA LYS A 47 -1.45 13.76 -0.25
C LYS A 47 -0.68 14.10 -1.50
N GLU A 48 0.64 14.22 -1.44
CA GLU A 48 1.48 14.42 -2.62
C GLU A 48 1.40 13.23 -3.57
N TRP A 49 1.45 12.01 -3.04
CA TRP A 49 1.38 10.81 -3.85
C TRP A 49 0.01 10.60 -4.50
N THR A 50 -1.07 10.78 -3.74
CA THR A 50 -2.40 10.36 -4.16
C THR A 50 -3.29 11.52 -4.59
N GLY A 51 -2.98 12.75 -4.16
CA GLY A 51 -3.84 13.94 -4.25
C GLY A 51 -4.77 14.11 -3.04
N PHE A 52 -4.86 13.11 -2.17
CA PHE A 52 -5.80 13.04 -1.06
C PHE A 52 -5.15 12.35 0.16
N LEU A 53 -5.88 12.21 1.27
CA LEU A 53 -5.43 11.40 2.40
C LEU A 53 -5.93 9.95 2.26
N SER A 54 -5.73 9.37 1.07
CA SER A 54 -6.24 8.04 0.71
C SER A 54 -5.52 6.95 1.51
N VAL A 55 -6.29 6.10 2.21
CA VAL A 55 -5.75 4.98 3.00
C VAL A 55 -6.59 3.71 2.81
N PRO A 56 -5.98 2.52 2.76
CA PRO A 56 -4.55 2.29 2.89
C PRO A 56 -3.79 2.73 1.63
N THR A 57 -2.60 3.29 1.80
CA THR A 57 -1.60 3.36 0.72
C THR A 57 -0.45 2.47 1.14
N LEU A 58 -0.18 1.41 0.37
CA LEU A 58 0.90 0.47 0.63
C LEU A 58 2.07 0.80 -0.30
N ILE A 59 3.28 0.67 0.24
CA ILE A 59 4.52 0.80 -0.52
C ILE A 59 5.45 -0.39 -0.26
N ILE A 60 6.33 -0.66 -1.21
CA ILE A 60 7.53 -1.45 -0.99
C ILE A 60 8.67 -0.49 -0.63
N ALA A 61 9.35 -0.71 0.48
CA ALA A 61 10.46 0.11 0.96
C ALA A 61 11.72 -0.74 1.20
N ASN A 62 12.88 -0.10 1.31
CA ASN A 62 14.04 -0.76 1.92
C ASN A 62 13.79 -0.92 3.43
N PRO A 63 14.48 -1.87 4.11
CA PRO A 63 14.28 -2.10 5.53
C PRO A 63 14.45 -0.84 6.38
N GLY A 64 13.46 -0.54 7.22
CA GLY A 64 13.47 0.65 8.09
C GLY A 64 13.15 1.97 7.38
N GLU A 65 13.05 2.01 6.06
CA GLU A 65 12.64 3.19 5.30
C GLU A 65 11.12 3.29 5.21
N ASP A 66 10.62 4.49 4.95
CA ASP A 66 9.19 4.80 4.77
C ASP A 66 8.86 5.40 3.40
N LEU A 67 9.81 5.36 2.47
CA LEU A 67 9.64 5.79 1.09
C LEU A 67 9.69 4.58 0.14
N PRO A 68 9.01 4.67 -1.03
CA PRO A 68 9.12 3.65 -2.07
C PRO A 68 10.58 3.42 -2.45
N TYR A 69 11.00 2.15 -2.56
CA TYR A 69 12.39 1.79 -2.88
C TYR A 69 12.83 2.18 -4.30
N THR A 70 11.87 2.51 -5.17
CA THR A 70 12.06 3.00 -6.53
C THR A 70 11.03 4.08 -6.86
N GLU A 71 11.16 4.70 -8.03
CA GLU A 71 10.19 5.68 -8.52
C GLU A 71 8.77 5.10 -8.64
N VAL A 72 7.79 5.92 -8.28
CA VAL A 72 6.37 5.58 -8.37
C VAL A 72 5.84 6.07 -9.72
N LEU A 73 5.10 5.21 -10.43
CA LEU A 73 4.46 5.61 -11.69
C LEU A 73 3.54 6.83 -11.48
N PRO A 74 3.34 7.70 -12.48
CA PRO A 74 2.43 8.84 -12.36
C PRO A 74 1.00 8.42 -11.98
N ARG A 75 0.23 9.37 -11.43
CA ARG A 75 -1.20 9.14 -11.19
C ARG A 75 -1.93 8.97 -12.53
N PRO A 76 -2.87 8.01 -12.63
CA PRO A 76 -3.70 7.91 -13.82
C PRO A 76 -4.58 9.15 -13.96
N THR A 77 -4.76 9.62 -15.19
CA THR A 77 -5.67 10.74 -15.53
C THR A 77 -6.99 10.25 -16.15
N ASP A 78 -7.05 8.99 -16.54
CA ASP A 78 -8.14 8.38 -17.31
C ASP A 78 -9.00 7.39 -16.49
N ARG A 79 -8.60 7.08 -15.26
CA ARG A 79 -9.26 6.09 -14.39
C ARG A 79 -9.03 6.39 -12.90
N PRO A 80 -9.81 5.77 -11.99
CA PRO A 80 -9.60 5.94 -10.55
C PRO A 80 -8.22 5.45 -10.08
N LEU A 81 -7.68 6.11 -9.05
CA LEU A 81 -6.42 5.71 -8.40
C LEU A 81 -6.55 4.42 -7.58
N ARG A 82 -7.76 4.12 -7.10
CA ARG A 82 -8.05 2.95 -6.28
C ARG A 82 -7.65 1.66 -7.01
N GLY A 83 -6.86 0.82 -6.34
CA GLY A 83 -6.37 -0.45 -6.89
C GLY A 83 -5.39 -0.30 -8.05
N TYR A 84 -5.05 0.93 -8.45
CA TYR A 84 -4.12 1.16 -9.54
C TYR A 84 -2.69 0.92 -9.08
N ASN A 85 -2.06 -0.08 -9.66
CA ASN A 85 -0.68 -0.44 -9.40
C ASN A 85 0.26 0.61 -10.01
N ARG A 86 1.00 1.31 -9.15
CA ARG A 86 1.94 2.36 -9.54
C ARG A 86 3.39 1.94 -9.37
N GLY A 87 3.67 0.64 -9.52
CA GLY A 87 4.99 0.05 -9.29
C GLY A 87 5.17 -0.29 -7.82
N PRO A 88 6.09 0.38 -7.08
CA PRO A 88 6.32 0.12 -5.66
C PRO A 88 5.20 0.66 -4.75
N MET A 89 4.07 1.11 -5.30
CA MET A 89 2.96 1.69 -4.53
C MET A 89 1.60 1.22 -5.07
N ILE A 90 0.67 0.95 -4.17
CA ILE A 90 -0.74 0.73 -4.47
C ILE A 90 -1.63 1.42 -3.44
N THR A 91 -2.75 1.99 -3.88
CA THR A 91 -3.65 2.77 -3.02
C THR A 91 -5.05 2.16 -3.01
N GLU A 92 -5.61 1.98 -1.82
CA GLU A 92 -6.95 1.45 -1.58
C GLU A 92 -7.28 0.11 -2.30
N PRO A 93 -6.36 -0.86 -2.39
CA PRO A 93 -6.61 -2.08 -3.16
C PRO A 93 -7.75 -2.92 -2.59
N ASN A 94 -8.45 -3.64 -3.47
CA ASN A 94 -9.26 -4.79 -3.05
C ASN A 94 -8.37 -6.06 -2.91
N ASN A 95 -8.95 -7.21 -2.54
CA ASN A 95 -8.20 -8.47 -2.38
C ASN A 95 -7.42 -8.87 -3.63
N LYS A 96 -8.06 -8.80 -4.81
CA LYS A 96 -7.43 -9.16 -6.07
C LYS A 96 -6.25 -8.23 -6.37
N ASP A 97 -6.47 -6.92 -6.26
CA ASP A 97 -5.42 -5.92 -6.56
C ASP A 97 -4.22 -6.10 -5.62
N LEU A 98 -4.48 -6.36 -4.33
CA LEU A 98 -3.43 -6.54 -3.33
C LEU A 98 -2.67 -7.86 -3.53
N GLU A 99 -3.37 -8.99 -3.73
CA GLU A 99 -2.70 -10.28 -3.99
C GLU A 99 -1.87 -10.25 -5.27
N ASP A 100 -2.39 -9.67 -6.36
CA ASP A 100 -1.64 -9.53 -7.61
C ASP A 100 -0.40 -8.64 -7.43
N TRP A 101 -0.52 -7.55 -6.68
CA TRP A 101 0.60 -6.64 -6.38
C TRP A 101 1.65 -7.31 -5.49
N LEU A 102 1.24 -8.06 -4.46
CA LEU A 102 2.13 -8.83 -3.61
C LEU A 102 2.87 -9.92 -4.40
N HIS A 103 2.18 -10.59 -5.33
CA HIS A 103 2.79 -11.57 -6.21
C HIS A 103 3.84 -10.94 -7.13
N GLN A 104 3.52 -9.80 -7.76
CA GLN A 104 4.47 -9.06 -8.59
C GLN A 104 5.76 -8.72 -7.81
N HIS A 105 5.63 -8.37 -6.54
CA HIS A 105 6.74 -8.02 -5.68
C HIS A 105 7.33 -9.20 -4.92
N GLY A 106 6.96 -10.45 -5.25
CA GLY A 106 7.55 -11.66 -4.69
C GLY A 106 7.19 -11.97 -3.23
N PHE A 107 6.16 -11.33 -2.68
CA PHE A 107 5.62 -11.64 -1.35
C PHE A 107 4.60 -12.79 -1.39
N LEU A 108 4.09 -13.13 -2.57
CA LEU A 108 3.25 -14.30 -2.81
C LEU A 108 3.78 -15.11 -3.99
N ASP A 109 3.70 -16.43 -3.88
CA ASP A 109 4.13 -17.36 -4.94
C ASP A 109 3.19 -17.34 -6.17
N LYS A 110 1.94 -16.94 -5.97
CA LYS A 110 0.88 -16.98 -6.99
C LYS A 110 0.01 -15.72 -6.92
N PRO A 111 -0.53 -15.27 -8.06
CA PRO A 111 -1.49 -14.17 -8.10
C PRO A 111 -2.85 -14.59 -7.53
N TYR A 112 -3.77 -13.63 -7.44
CA TYR A 112 -5.13 -13.89 -6.99
C TYR A 112 -5.78 -15.03 -7.76
N LYS A 113 -6.43 -15.94 -7.04
CA LYS A 113 -7.23 -17.02 -7.62
C LYS A 113 -8.65 -16.98 -7.04
N ARG A 114 -9.62 -16.90 -7.95
CA ARG A 114 -11.05 -16.90 -7.63
C ARG A 114 -11.55 -18.26 -7.15
#